data_AF-A0A1F9S3B3-F1
#
_entry.id   AF-A0A1F9S3B3-F1
#
_cell.length_a   1.000
_cell.length_b   1.000
_cell.length_c   1.000
_cell.angle_alpha   90.00
_cell.angle_beta   90.00
_cell.angle_gamma   90.00
#
_symmetry.space_group_name_H-M   'P 1'
#
loop_
_entity.id
_entity.type
_entity.pdbx_description
1 polymer ?
#
loop_
_entity_poly.entity_id
_entity_poly.type
_entity_poly.pdbx_seq_one_letter_code
_entity_poly.pdbx_strand_id
1 'polypeptide(L)'
;MKKVSMRGAWELARDFLLRPRLALDRMLAAPDALLREALWVYAAYLVTAVLFYALKPAGFPPPPPDSPEVAVAGGLLFWAKVHAWAPLLTLIWIAMTGWFGTMLQGGRLALRLGASVLCGAIPLLLILVYTNTGMPRWAFGLAWAGLAAGMVPGFRRVSRGTWLGLASVLLAVNAASLALLPLFAAAVLSRSAVFYHSIEIVMLFWTLGLAAYGTSRVMGLQAARAFCAVFLSVACQLLFVFSMRLLGLLPKEILKALLAA
;
A
#
# COMPACT_ATOMS: atom_id res chain seq x y z
N MET A 1 2.03 -16.56 26.66
CA MET A 1 2.09 -15.97 25.30
C MET A 1 2.53 -17.05 24.31
N LYS A 2 1.72 -17.37 23.27
CA LYS A 2 2.15 -18.31 22.22
C LYS A 2 3.38 -17.74 21.50
N LYS A 3 4.43 -18.54 21.33
CA LYS A 3 5.60 -18.16 20.54
C LYS A 3 5.15 -17.95 19.09
N VAL A 4 5.40 -16.76 18.56
CA VAL A 4 5.23 -16.49 17.12
C VAL A 4 6.31 -17.28 16.40
N SER A 5 5.94 -18.06 15.39
CA SER A 5 6.88 -18.89 14.62
C SER A 5 6.86 -18.47 13.16
N MET A 6 8.02 -18.54 12.48
CA MET A 6 8.09 -18.35 11.03
C MET A 6 7.16 -19.29 10.27
N ARG A 7 6.92 -20.50 10.82
CA ARG A 7 5.95 -21.46 10.31
C ARG A 7 4.53 -20.88 10.27
N GLY A 8 4.11 -20.15 11.30
CA GLY A 8 2.80 -19.48 11.33
C GLY A 8 2.65 -18.43 10.24
N ALA A 9 3.67 -17.60 10.02
CA ALA A 9 3.68 -16.61 8.95
C ALA A 9 3.60 -17.25 7.55
N TRP A 10 4.31 -18.36 7.33
CA TRP A 10 4.23 -19.12 6.09
C TRP A 10 2.85 -19.75 5.87
N GLU A 11 2.30 -20.38 6.90
CA GLU A 11 0.95 -20.96 6.85
C GLU A 11 -0.10 -19.88 6.57
N LEU A 12 0.02 -18.70 7.19
CA LEU A 12 -0.81 -17.55 6.92
C LEU A 12 -0.69 -17.09 5.46
N ALA A 13 0.53 -16.88 4.96
CA ALA A 13 0.77 -16.46 3.58
C ALA A 13 0.16 -17.46 2.57
N ARG A 14 0.42 -18.75 2.76
CA ARG A 14 -0.14 -19.82 1.92
C ARG A 14 -1.67 -19.83 1.97
N ASP A 15 -2.26 -19.80 3.16
CA ASP A 15 -3.71 -19.82 3.31
C ASP A 15 -4.33 -18.54 2.75
N PHE A 16 -3.69 -17.39 2.89
CA PHE A 16 -4.19 -16.12 2.36
C PHE A 16 -4.23 -16.10 0.83
N LEU A 17 -3.25 -16.72 0.17
CA LEU A 17 -3.19 -16.82 -1.30
C LEU A 17 -4.12 -17.89 -1.87
N LEU A 18 -4.15 -19.08 -1.25
CA LEU A 18 -4.84 -20.24 -1.81
C LEU A 18 -6.25 -20.43 -1.23
N ARG A 19 -6.49 -19.96 -0.01
CA ARG A 19 -7.73 -20.16 0.76
C ARG A 19 -8.10 -18.86 1.50
N PRO A 20 -8.26 -17.72 0.79
CA PRO A 20 -8.38 -16.40 1.42
C PRO A 20 -9.52 -16.31 2.43
N ARG A 21 -10.63 -17.03 2.18
CA ARG A 21 -11.74 -17.13 3.16
C ARG A 21 -11.30 -17.72 4.49
N LEU A 22 -10.60 -18.85 4.48
CA LEU A 22 -10.10 -19.51 5.69
C LEU A 22 -9.12 -18.61 6.44
N ALA A 23 -8.19 -17.97 5.73
CA ALA A 23 -7.23 -17.06 6.33
C ALA A 23 -7.92 -15.89 7.02
N LEU A 24 -8.92 -15.27 6.38
CA LEU A 24 -9.68 -14.17 6.95
C LEU A 24 -10.52 -14.59 8.16
N ASP A 25 -11.19 -15.74 8.09
CA ASP A 25 -11.98 -16.23 9.23
C ASP A 25 -11.07 -16.48 10.45
N ARG A 26 -9.83 -16.96 10.24
CA ARG A 26 -8.80 -17.06 11.30
C ARG A 26 -8.34 -15.69 11.80
N MET A 27 -8.11 -14.72 10.90
CA MET A 27 -7.72 -13.34 11.27
C MET A 27 -8.79 -12.66 12.12
N LEU A 28 -10.06 -12.86 11.80
CA LEU A 28 -11.18 -12.30 12.55
C LEU A 28 -11.39 -12.98 13.91
N ALA A 29 -11.12 -14.29 14.00
CA ALA A 29 -11.20 -15.02 15.26
C ALA A 29 -10.06 -14.71 16.23
N ALA A 30 -8.85 -14.39 15.73
CA ALA A 30 -7.66 -14.15 16.55
C ALA A 30 -6.79 -12.98 16.03
N PRO A 31 -7.29 -11.74 16.04
CA PRO A 31 -6.66 -10.60 15.38
C PRO A 31 -5.27 -10.26 15.93
N ASP A 32 -5.06 -10.31 17.24
CA ASP A 32 -3.75 -9.98 17.85
C ASP A 32 -2.66 -11.00 17.50
N ALA A 33 -3.02 -12.29 17.41
CA ALA A 33 -2.08 -13.35 17.07
C ALA A 33 -1.70 -13.29 15.59
N LEU A 34 -2.69 -13.11 14.71
CA LEU A 34 -2.47 -13.10 13.26
C LEU A 34 -1.86 -11.80 12.77
N LEU A 35 -2.01 -10.68 13.49
CA LEU A 35 -1.27 -9.46 13.19
C LEU A 35 0.24 -9.67 13.26
N ARG A 36 0.72 -10.44 14.23
CA ARG A 36 2.16 -10.74 14.36
C ARG A 36 2.65 -11.61 13.20
N GLU A 37 1.85 -12.60 12.79
CA GLU A 37 2.16 -13.42 11.62
C GLU A 37 2.17 -12.59 10.33
N ALA A 38 1.20 -11.68 10.16
CA ALA A 38 1.14 -10.77 9.02
C ALA A 38 2.32 -9.78 9.00
N LEU A 39 2.77 -9.30 10.18
CA LEU A 39 3.98 -8.49 10.29
C LEU A 39 5.23 -9.26 9.83
N TRP A 40 5.33 -10.56 10.10
CA TRP A 40 6.43 -11.37 9.58
C TRP A 40 6.36 -11.56 8.07
N VAL A 41 5.16 -11.76 7.51
CA VAL A 41 4.96 -11.78 6.05
C VAL A 41 5.43 -10.46 5.43
N TYR A 42 5.04 -9.34 6.03
CA TYR A 42 5.43 -8.02 5.59
C TYR A 42 6.94 -7.76 5.72
N ALA A 43 7.56 -8.18 6.83
CA ALA A 43 9.01 -8.05 7.02
C ALA A 43 9.79 -8.89 6.00
N ALA A 44 9.34 -10.12 5.72
CA ALA A 44 9.92 -10.96 4.68
C ALA A 44 9.79 -10.31 3.29
N TYR A 45 8.63 -9.72 3.00
CA TYR A 45 8.44 -8.92 1.79
C TYR A 45 9.44 -7.76 1.71
N LEU A 46 9.62 -6.97 2.77
CA LEU A 46 10.57 -5.85 2.75
C LEU A 46 12.00 -6.30 2.48
N VAL A 47 12.46 -7.37 3.15
CA VAL A 47 13.80 -7.92 2.95
C VAL A 47 13.97 -8.42 1.52
N THR A 48 13.02 -9.20 1.02
CA THR A 48 13.10 -9.74 -0.35
C THR A 48 12.98 -8.66 -1.41
N ALA A 49 12.18 -7.62 -1.21
CA ALA A 49 12.09 -6.48 -2.11
C ALA A 49 13.42 -5.70 -2.17
N VAL A 50 14.02 -5.39 -1.01
CA VAL A 50 15.35 -4.74 -0.96
C VAL A 50 16.39 -5.56 -1.72
N LEU A 51 16.44 -6.89 -1.48
CA LEU A 51 17.37 -7.78 -2.17
C LEU A 51 17.08 -7.84 -3.67
N PHE A 52 15.81 -7.97 -4.06
CA PHE A 52 15.40 -8.05 -5.45
C PHE A 52 15.83 -6.81 -6.22
N TYR A 53 15.46 -5.60 -5.78
CA TYR A 53 15.83 -4.38 -6.49
C TYR A 53 17.32 -4.05 -6.42
N ALA A 54 18.03 -4.48 -5.37
CA ALA A 54 19.48 -4.32 -5.29
C ALA A 54 20.24 -5.24 -6.27
N LEU A 55 19.71 -6.42 -6.57
CA LEU A 55 20.30 -7.41 -7.46
C LEU A 55 19.77 -7.31 -8.90
N LYS A 56 18.62 -6.68 -9.09
CA LYS A 56 18.01 -6.43 -10.40
C LYS A 56 18.97 -5.60 -11.26
N PRO A 57 19.21 -5.98 -12.53
CA PRO A 57 20.04 -5.21 -13.45
C PRO A 57 19.56 -3.76 -13.57
N ALA A 58 20.49 -2.82 -13.54
CA ALA A 58 20.18 -1.40 -13.72
C ALA A 58 19.48 -1.17 -15.08
N GLY A 59 18.46 -0.31 -15.09
CA GLY A 59 17.72 0.02 -16.31
C GLY A 59 16.78 -1.08 -16.83
N PHE A 60 16.55 -2.14 -16.05
CA PHE A 60 15.52 -3.14 -16.37
C PHE A 60 14.25 -2.90 -15.54
N PRO A 61 13.02 -3.11 -16.07
CA PRO A 61 12.73 -3.18 -17.50
C PRO A 61 13.17 -1.88 -18.20
N PRO A 62 13.56 -1.93 -19.49
CA PRO A 62 13.97 -0.75 -20.23
C PRO A 62 12.82 0.26 -20.21
N PRO A 63 13.12 1.54 -19.90
CA PRO A 63 12.09 2.55 -19.90
C PRO A 63 11.61 2.79 -21.35
N PRO A 64 10.40 3.34 -21.57
CA PRO A 64 9.90 3.62 -22.91
C PRO A 64 10.90 4.44 -23.74
N PRO A 65 11.01 4.24 -25.06
CA PRO A 65 12.04 4.85 -25.91
C PRO A 65 12.17 6.38 -25.79
N ASP A 66 11.06 7.07 -25.54
CA ASP A 66 10.99 8.53 -25.47
C ASP A 66 11.04 9.08 -24.03
N SER A 67 11.26 8.22 -23.05
CA SER A 67 11.34 8.64 -21.66
C SER A 67 12.76 9.07 -21.30
N PRO A 68 12.93 10.17 -20.55
CA PRO A 68 14.26 10.61 -20.14
C PRO A 68 14.94 9.51 -19.31
N GLU A 69 16.20 9.21 -19.62
CA GLU A 69 16.98 8.26 -18.84
C GLU A 69 17.06 8.71 -17.38
N VAL A 70 16.37 8.00 -16.50
CA VAL A 70 16.45 8.24 -15.07
C VAL A 70 17.50 7.30 -14.50
N ALA A 71 18.73 7.80 -14.35
CA ALA A 71 19.73 7.12 -13.53
C ALA A 71 19.21 7.04 -12.08
N VAL A 72 18.74 5.87 -11.67
CA VAL A 72 18.36 5.59 -10.28
C VAL A 72 19.63 5.14 -9.55
N ALA A 73 19.95 5.80 -8.45
CA ALA A 73 21.05 5.37 -7.59
C ALA A 73 20.85 3.89 -7.19
N GLY A 74 21.93 3.10 -7.22
CA GLY A 74 21.87 1.65 -7.00
C GLY A 74 22.39 1.20 -5.64
N GLY A 75 22.29 -0.11 -5.39
CA GLY A 75 22.91 -0.79 -4.26
C GLY A 75 22.00 -1.05 -3.06
N LEU A 76 22.42 -2.00 -2.21
CA LEU A 76 21.63 -2.50 -1.08
C LEU A 76 21.20 -1.38 -0.10
N LEU A 77 22.13 -0.50 0.27
CA LEU A 77 21.86 0.59 1.22
C LEU A 77 20.86 1.60 0.66
N PHE A 78 20.90 1.87 -0.65
CA PHE A 78 19.94 2.75 -1.30
C PHE A 78 18.53 2.15 -1.23
N TRP A 79 18.38 0.89 -1.66
CA TRP A 79 17.08 0.20 -1.62
C TRP A 79 16.56 -0.02 -0.20
N ALA A 80 17.44 -0.25 0.78
CA ALA A 80 17.06 -0.27 2.18
C ALA A 80 16.47 1.08 2.65
N LYS A 81 17.05 2.21 2.24
CA LYS A 81 16.50 3.55 2.52
C LYS A 81 15.17 3.79 1.80
N VAL A 82 15.01 3.30 0.57
CA VAL A 82 13.74 3.37 -0.17
C VAL A 82 12.67 2.59 0.59
N HIS A 83 12.93 1.33 0.94
CA HIS A 83 11.99 0.47 1.65
C HIS A 83 11.77 0.86 3.13
N ALA A 84 12.63 1.69 3.72
CA ALA A 84 12.37 2.29 5.03
C ALA A 84 11.11 3.18 5.05
N TRP A 85 10.67 3.69 3.88
CA TRP A 85 9.40 4.41 3.75
C TRP A 85 8.19 3.48 3.73
N ALA A 86 8.35 2.21 3.33
CA ALA A 86 7.22 1.30 3.15
C ALA A 86 6.38 1.09 4.42
N PRO A 87 6.94 0.95 5.65
CA PRO A 87 6.12 0.87 6.86
C PRO A 87 5.22 2.08 7.06
N LEU A 88 5.74 3.30 6.86
CA LEU A 88 4.96 4.52 6.95
C LEU A 88 3.85 4.55 5.89
N LEU A 89 4.17 4.21 4.65
CA LEU A 89 3.20 4.15 3.56
C LEU A 89 2.12 3.10 3.84
N THR A 90 2.47 1.94 4.38
CA THR A 90 1.53 0.89 4.76
C THR A 90 0.61 1.35 5.89
N LEU A 91 1.13 2.06 6.90
CA LEU A 91 0.31 2.65 7.97
C LEU A 91 -0.70 3.65 7.41
N ILE A 92 -0.28 4.50 6.48
CA ILE A 92 -1.18 5.44 5.80
C ILE A 92 -2.23 4.70 4.99
N TRP A 93 -1.84 3.65 4.26
CA TRP A 93 -2.77 2.83 3.50
C TRP A 93 -3.83 2.17 4.39
N ILE A 94 -3.41 1.60 5.52
CA ILE A 94 -4.32 1.02 6.52
C ILE A 94 -5.28 2.10 7.05
N ALA A 95 -4.75 3.24 7.50
CA ALA A 95 -5.55 4.33 8.05
C ALA A 95 -6.58 4.86 7.04
N MET A 96 -6.15 5.15 5.82
CA MET A 96 -7.01 5.67 4.74
C MET A 96 -8.07 4.64 4.34
N THR A 97 -7.71 3.35 4.25
CA THR A 97 -8.68 2.27 3.94
C THR A 97 -9.75 2.17 5.02
N GLY A 98 -9.37 2.23 6.30
CA GLY A 98 -10.33 2.23 7.41
C GLY A 98 -11.24 3.47 7.40
N TRP A 99 -10.71 4.65 7.06
CA TRP A 99 -11.49 5.88 6.98
C TRP A 99 -12.48 5.89 5.82
N PHE A 100 -12.02 5.59 4.60
CA PHE A 100 -12.91 5.48 3.44
C PHE A 100 -13.92 4.35 3.63
N GLY A 101 -13.51 3.23 4.20
CA GLY A 101 -14.40 2.13 4.52
C GLY A 101 -15.53 2.58 5.45
N THR A 102 -15.22 3.35 6.49
CA THR A 102 -16.22 3.94 7.42
C THR A 102 -17.13 4.94 6.71
N MET A 103 -16.56 5.78 5.83
CA MET A 103 -17.34 6.76 5.06
C MET A 103 -18.34 6.08 4.11
N LEU A 104 -17.94 4.94 3.55
CA LEU A 104 -18.71 4.12 2.64
C LEU A 104 -19.62 3.11 3.35
N GLN A 105 -19.72 3.11 4.68
CA GLN A 105 -20.71 2.29 5.40
C GLN A 105 -22.12 2.90 5.30
N GLY A 106 -23.10 2.06 4.95
CA GLY A 106 -24.52 2.41 4.92
C GLY A 106 -24.90 3.48 3.88
N GLY A 107 -26.17 3.89 3.91
CA GLY A 107 -26.72 4.97 3.09
C GLY A 107 -26.66 4.76 1.56
N ARG A 108 -27.04 5.81 0.81
CA ARG A 108 -27.04 5.81 -0.67
C ARG A 108 -25.60 5.82 -1.20
N LEU A 109 -25.25 4.80 -1.99
CA LEU A 109 -23.89 4.61 -2.52
C LEU A 109 -23.39 5.83 -3.31
N ALA A 110 -24.21 6.37 -4.22
CA ALA A 110 -23.82 7.47 -5.09
C ALA A 110 -23.35 8.71 -4.30
N LEU A 111 -24.08 9.09 -3.23
CA LEU A 111 -23.71 10.22 -2.39
C LEU A 111 -22.43 9.95 -1.60
N ARG A 112 -22.31 8.75 -1.01
CA ARG A 112 -21.12 8.38 -0.22
C ARG A 112 -19.88 8.27 -1.09
N LEU A 113 -20.00 7.66 -2.26
CA LEU A 113 -18.91 7.55 -3.23
C LEU A 113 -18.50 8.93 -3.73
N GLY A 114 -19.46 9.78 -4.12
CA GLY A 114 -19.17 11.17 -4.50
C GLY A 114 -18.42 11.92 -3.40
N ALA A 115 -18.90 11.84 -2.15
CA ALA A 115 -18.21 12.45 -1.01
C ALA A 115 -16.80 11.87 -0.79
N SER A 116 -16.62 10.55 -0.91
CA SER A 116 -15.31 9.90 -0.79
C SER A 116 -14.35 10.32 -1.90
N VAL A 117 -14.82 10.41 -3.15
CA VAL A 117 -14.01 10.89 -4.28
C VAL A 117 -13.61 12.35 -4.06
N LEU A 118 -14.54 13.22 -3.65
CA LEU A 118 -14.23 14.61 -3.31
C LEU A 118 -13.20 14.71 -2.19
N CYS A 119 -13.34 13.92 -1.13
CA CYS A 119 -12.35 13.88 -0.06
C CYS A 119 -10.98 13.36 -0.53
N GLY A 120 -10.95 12.35 -1.40
CA GLY A 120 -9.72 11.85 -2.03
C GLY A 120 -9.08 12.85 -2.99
N ALA A 121 -9.84 13.79 -3.54
CA ALA A 121 -9.34 14.87 -4.38
C ALA A 121 -8.74 16.04 -3.58
N ILE A 122 -9.05 16.18 -2.29
CA ILE A 122 -8.52 17.29 -1.47
C ILE A 122 -6.99 17.33 -1.44
N PRO A 123 -6.26 16.21 -1.22
CA PRO A 123 -4.80 16.20 -1.34
C PRO A 123 -4.26 16.69 -2.69
N LEU A 124 -4.95 16.34 -3.78
CA LEU A 124 -4.57 16.79 -5.13
C LEU A 124 -4.78 18.30 -5.28
N LEU A 125 -5.93 18.82 -4.86
CA LEU A 125 -6.20 20.26 -4.87
C LEU A 125 -5.18 21.02 -4.01
N LEU A 126 -4.80 20.47 -2.86
CA LEU A 126 -3.80 21.08 -2.00
C LEU A 126 -2.42 21.15 -2.68
N ILE A 127 -2.02 20.10 -3.41
CA ILE A 127 -0.80 20.12 -4.24
C ILE A 127 -0.91 21.21 -5.33
N LEU A 128 -2.03 21.27 -6.04
CA LEU A 128 -2.24 22.25 -7.10
C LEU A 128 -2.18 23.69 -6.58
N VAL A 129 -2.80 23.97 -5.42
CA VAL A 129 -2.71 25.29 -4.79
C VAL A 129 -1.25 25.57 -4.43
N TYR A 130 -0.57 24.64 -3.75
CA TYR A 130 0.82 24.83 -3.37
C TYR A 130 1.74 25.16 -4.55
N THR A 131 1.57 24.47 -5.69
CA THR A 131 2.39 24.70 -6.88
C THR A 131 2.08 26.00 -7.61
N ASN A 132 0.84 26.50 -7.52
CA ASN A 132 0.40 27.65 -8.34
C ASN A 132 0.31 28.98 -7.58
N THR A 133 0.22 28.98 -6.24
CA THR A 133 0.00 30.22 -5.46
C THR A 133 1.21 30.70 -4.68
N GLY A 134 2.34 30.00 -4.75
CA GLY A 134 3.53 30.33 -3.95
C GLY A 134 3.35 30.09 -2.45
N MET A 135 2.42 29.22 -2.06
CA MET A 135 2.18 28.85 -0.66
C MET A 135 3.50 28.38 0.00
N PRO A 136 3.87 28.91 1.18
CA PRO A 136 5.08 28.48 1.85
C PRO A 136 4.96 27.05 2.37
N ARG A 137 6.09 26.31 2.41
CA ARG A 137 6.13 24.89 2.79
C ARG A 137 5.49 24.59 4.14
N TRP A 138 5.66 25.46 5.13
CA TRP A 138 5.08 25.27 6.46
C TRP A 138 3.54 25.30 6.40
N ALA A 139 2.95 26.18 5.58
CA ALA A 139 1.50 26.29 5.43
C ALA A 139 0.93 25.06 4.72
N PHE A 140 1.64 24.55 3.70
CA PHE A 140 1.29 23.29 3.05
C PHE A 140 1.37 22.10 4.03
N GLY A 141 2.39 22.06 4.88
CA GLY A 141 2.53 21.06 5.94
C GLY A 141 1.41 21.13 6.99
N LEU A 142 1.06 22.34 7.43
CA LEU A 142 -0.06 22.56 8.35
C LEU A 142 -1.40 22.17 7.74
N ALA A 143 -1.62 22.43 6.45
CA ALA A 143 -2.82 22.00 5.75
C ALA A 143 -2.95 20.47 5.74
N TRP A 144 -1.85 19.75 5.47
CA TRP A 144 -1.82 18.29 5.60
C TRP A 144 -2.10 17.80 7.03
N ALA A 145 -1.52 18.45 8.04
CA ALA A 145 -1.80 18.14 9.44
C ALA A 145 -3.28 18.40 9.79
N GLY A 146 -3.86 19.49 9.27
CA GLY A 146 -5.27 19.82 9.40
C GLY A 146 -6.18 18.77 8.75
N LEU A 147 -5.83 18.27 7.57
CA LEU A 147 -6.55 17.16 6.92
C LEU A 147 -6.50 15.89 7.77
N ALA A 148 -5.31 15.52 8.24
CA ALA A 148 -5.14 14.36 9.12
C ALA A 148 -5.96 14.51 10.42
N ALA A 149 -5.96 15.70 11.02
CA ALA A 149 -6.77 16.01 12.21
C ALA A 149 -8.27 15.92 11.92
N GLY A 150 -8.73 16.42 10.77
CA GLY A 150 -10.13 16.33 10.32
C GLY A 150 -10.61 14.88 10.11
N MET A 151 -9.69 13.96 9.86
CA MET A 151 -10.01 12.52 9.72
C MET A 151 -10.14 11.79 11.07
N VAL A 152 -9.60 12.34 12.16
CA VAL A 152 -9.58 11.72 13.51
C VAL A 152 -10.96 11.28 14.00
N PRO A 153 -12.04 12.06 13.87
CA PRO A 153 -13.37 11.62 14.27
C PRO A 153 -13.82 10.35 13.54
N GLY A 154 -13.44 10.19 12.27
CA GLY A 154 -13.69 8.97 11.50
C GLY A 154 -12.89 7.78 12.02
N PHE A 155 -11.61 7.98 12.34
CA PHE A 155 -10.77 6.92 12.89
C PHE A 155 -11.27 6.40 14.24
N ARG A 156 -11.81 7.28 15.09
CA ARG A 156 -12.37 6.92 16.40
C ARG A 156 -13.64 6.07 16.33
N ARG A 157 -14.33 6.05 15.19
CA ARG A 157 -15.53 5.22 14.98
C ARG A 157 -15.20 3.77 14.64
N VAL A 158 -13.94 3.48 14.31
CA VAL A 158 -13.49 2.13 13.96
C VAL A 158 -13.05 1.40 15.22
N SER A 159 -13.63 0.23 15.47
CA SER A 159 -13.27 -0.58 16.65
C SER A 159 -11.82 -1.05 16.58
N ARG A 160 -11.21 -1.30 17.74
CA ARG A 160 -9.85 -1.86 17.81
C ARG A 160 -9.74 -3.19 17.05
N GLY A 161 -10.74 -4.07 17.17
CA GLY A 161 -10.76 -5.35 16.45
C GLY A 161 -10.76 -5.16 14.93
N THR A 162 -11.52 -4.18 14.43
CA THR A 162 -11.54 -3.82 13.00
C THR A 162 -10.18 -3.29 12.54
N TRP A 163 -9.52 -2.44 13.34
CA TRP A 163 -8.17 -1.95 13.01
C TRP A 163 -7.14 -3.07 12.94
N LEU A 164 -7.14 -3.97 13.92
CA LEU A 164 -6.23 -5.12 13.93
C LEU A 164 -6.50 -6.06 12.75
N GLY A 165 -7.77 -6.29 12.41
CA GLY A 165 -8.17 -7.08 11.24
C GLY A 165 -7.70 -6.44 9.94
N LEU A 166 -7.94 -5.13 9.75
CA LEU A 166 -7.49 -4.40 8.57
C LEU A 166 -5.96 -4.40 8.44
N ALA A 167 -5.25 -4.15 9.53
CA ALA A 167 -3.79 -4.19 9.53
C ALA A 167 -3.28 -5.59 9.16
N SER A 168 -3.85 -6.65 9.74
CA SER A 168 -3.48 -8.03 9.42
C SER A 168 -3.68 -8.36 7.94
N VAL A 169 -4.83 -7.98 7.38
CA VAL A 169 -5.14 -8.17 5.96
C VAL A 169 -4.14 -7.43 5.08
N LEU A 170 -3.99 -6.11 5.27
CA LEU A 170 -3.20 -5.25 4.40
C LEU A 170 -1.69 -5.47 4.54
N LEU A 171 -1.23 -6.07 5.64
CA LEU A 171 0.14 -6.57 5.75
C LEU A 171 0.28 -7.92 5.02
N ALA A 172 -0.68 -8.83 5.18
CA ALA A 172 -0.65 -10.16 4.60
C ALA A 172 -0.79 -10.18 3.07
N VAL A 173 -1.40 -9.16 2.45
CA VAL A 173 -1.48 -9.06 0.96
C VAL A 173 -0.11 -9.10 0.29
N ASN A 174 0.96 -8.68 0.99
CA ASN A 174 2.34 -8.76 0.50
C ASN A 174 2.83 -10.21 0.31
N ALA A 175 2.08 -11.22 0.78
CA ALA A 175 2.27 -12.61 0.41
C ALA A 175 2.18 -12.82 -1.12
N ALA A 176 1.36 -12.03 -1.82
CA ALA A 176 1.23 -12.13 -3.28
C ALA A 176 2.55 -11.77 -3.96
N SER A 177 3.17 -10.67 -3.53
CA SER A 177 4.49 -10.24 -4.01
C SER A 177 5.57 -11.30 -3.72
N LEU A 178 5.55 -11.90 -2.53
CA LEU A 178 6.46 -13.00 -2.17
C LEU A 178 6.28 -14.23 -3.07
N ALA A 179 5.04 -14.60 -3.37
CA ALA A 179 4.73 -15.74 -4.22
C ALA A 179 5.10 -15.52 -5.69
N LEU A 180 5.03 -14.28 -6.18
CA LEU A 180 5.39 -13.91 -7.54
C LEU A 180 6.89 -13.62 -7.71
N LEU A 181 7.67 -13.51 -6.63
CA LEU A 181 9.10 -13.24 -6.67
C LEU A 181 9.90 -14.19 -7.60
N PRO A 182 9.65 -15.52 -7.63
CA PRO A 182 10.34 -16.41 -8.57
C PRO A 182 10.04 -16.08 -10.04
N LEU A 183 8.81 -15.64 -10.35
CA LEU A 183 8.43 -15.23 -11.70
C LEU A 183 9.10 -13.91 -12.07
N PHE A 184 9.17 -12.95 -11.13
CA PHE A 184 9.93 -11.72 -11.32
C PHE A 184 11.41 -12.00 -11.59
N ALA A 185 12.02 -12.90 -10.81
CA ALA A 185 13.40 -13.32 -11.03
C ALA A 185 13.57 -13.97 -12.41
N ALA A 186 12.65 -14.85 -12.84
CA ALA A 186 12.67 -15.45 -14.17
C ALA A 186 12.52 -14.41 -15.30
N ALA A 187 11.65 -13.40 -15.12
CA ALA A 187 11.48 -12.31 -16.08
C ALA A 187 12.75 -11.45 -16.21
N VAL A 188 13.42 -11.18 -15.09
CA VAL A 188 14.70 -10.47 -15.06
C VAL A 188 15.81 -11.30 -15.72
N LEU A 189 15.92 -12.59 -15.39
CA LEU A 189 16.93 -13.49 -15.95
C LEU A 189 16.76 -13.69 -17.46
N SER A 190 15.53 -13.76 -17.94
CA SER A 190 15.20 -13.80 -19.37
C SER A 190 15.25 -12.44 -20.07
N ARG A 191 15.49 -11.35 -19.31
CA ARG A 191 15.46 -9.96 -19.78
C ARG A 191 14.19 -9.60 -20.56
N SER A 192 13.05 -10.19 -20.21
CA SER A 192 11.78 -9.96 -20.88
C SER A 192 10.96 -8.89 -20.16
N ALA A 193 10.95 -7.67 -20.71
CA ALA A 193 10.18 -6.54 -20.18
C ALA A 193 8.67 -6.84 -20.19
N VAL A 194 8.17 -7.45 -21.26
CA VAL A 194 6.76 -7.83 -21.40
C VAL A 194 6.36 -8.83 -20.31
N PHE A 195 7.21 -9.83 -20.05
CA PHE A 195 6.94 -10.81 -19.00
C PHE A 195 6.93 -10.13 -17.62
N TYR A 196 7.92 -9.27 -17.36
CA TYR A 196 8.02 -8.51 -16.12
C TYR A 196 6.76 -7.66 -15.88
N HIS A 197 6.34 -6.83 -16.84
CA HIS A 197 5.15 -6.00 -16.73
C HIS A 197 3.85 -6.81 -16.63
N SER A 198 3.77 -7.96 -17.28
CA SER A 198 2.62 -8.86 -17.15
C SER A 198 2.49 -9.36 -15.70
N ILE A 199 3.61 -9.69 -15.05
CA ILE A 199 3.62 -10.09 -13.64
C ILE A 199 3.22 -8.90 -12.74
N GLU A 200 3.68 -7.68 -13.03
CA GLU A 200 3.26 -6.47 -12.28
C GLU A 200 1.74 -6.26 -12.35
N ILE A 201 1.14 -6.39 -13.53
CA ILE A 201 -0.31 -6.26 -13.72
C ILE A 201 -1.05 -7.35 -12.92
N VAL A 202 -0.60 -8.61 -13.01
CA VAL A 202 -1.17 -9.71 -12.23
C VAL A 202 -1.05 -9.45 -10.74
N MET A 203 0.12 -9.03 -10.26
CA MET A 203 0.38 -8.69 -8.86
C MET A 203 -0.55 -7.57 -8.38
N LEU A 204 -0.71 -6.51 -9.17
CA LEU A 204 -1.58 -5.37 -8.87
C LEU A 204 -3.03 -5.81 -8.68
N PHE A 205 -3.61 -6.49 -9.67
CA PHE A 205 -5.00 -6.93 -9.59
C PHE A 205 -5.22 -7.98 -8.49
N TRP A 206 -4.26 -8.88 -8.28
CA TRP A 206 -4.34 -9.88 -7.22
C TRP A 206 -4.29 -9.24 -5.83
N THR A 207 -3.36 -8.29 -5.62
CA THR A 207 -3.22 -7.55 -4.35
C THR A 207 -4.46 -6.71 -4.07
N LEU A 208 -4.97 -5.97 -5.08
CA LEU A 208 -6.21 -5.20 -4.95
C LEU A 208 -7.42 -6.08 -4.68
N GLY A 209 -7.53 -7.24 -5.34
CA GLY A 209 -8.60 -8.20 -5.13
C GLY A 209 -8.59 -8.76 -3.70
N LEU A 210 -7.43 -9.19 -3.21
CA LEU A 210 -7.26 -9.70 -1.84
C LEU A 210 -7.50 -8.61 -0.79
N ALA A 211 -6.98 -7.40 -1.00
CA ALA A 211 -7.21 -6.26 -0.13
C ALA A 211 -8.69 -5.90 -0.07
N ALA A 212 -9.37 -5.75 -1.21
CA ALA A 212 -10.79 -5.43 -1.28
C ALA A 212 -11.65 -6.52 -0.63
N TYR A 213 -11.35 -7.80 -0.88
CA TYR A 213 -12.04 -8.92 -0.25
C TYR A 213 -11.84 -8.95 1.26
N GLY A 214 -10.61 -8.77 1.74
CA GLY A 214 -10.30 -8.71 3.17
C GLY A 214 -10.95 -7.52 3.86
N THR A 215 -10.87 -6.32 3.28
CA THR A 215 -11.54 -5.11 3.78
C THR A 215 -13.06 -5.29 3.80
N SER A 216 -13.66 -5.92 2.78
CA SER A 216 -15.09 -6.23 2.74
C SER A 216 -15.50 -7.08 3.95
N ARG A 217 -14.75 -8.15 4.24
CA ARG A 217 -15.03 -9.06 5.35
C ARG A 217 -14.82 -8.41 6.71
N VAL A 218 -13.72 -7.66 6.89
CA VAL A 218 -13.38 -7.01 8.16
C VAL A 218 -14.34 -5.87 8.50
N MET A 219 -14.78 -5.10 7.50
CA MET A 219 -15.62 -3.91 7.71
C MET A 219 -17.11 -4.14 7.43
N GLY A 220 -17.51 -5.36 7.05
CA GLY A 220 -18.89 -5.69 6.69
C GLY A 220 -19.41 -4.92 5.47
N LEU A 221 -18.52 -4.58 4.52
CA LEU A 221 -18.86 -3.81 3.33
C LEU A 221 -19.22 -4.72 2.16
N GLN A 222 -20.12 -4.27 1.28
CA GLN A 222 -20.27 -4.87 -0.05
C GLN A 222 -18.96 -4.75 -0.84
N ALA A 223 -18.67 -5.73 -1.70
CA ALA A 223 -17.40 -5.83 -2.43
C ALA A 223 -17.04 -4.53 -3.19
N ALA A 224 -18.00 -3.93 -3.90
CA ALA A 224 -17.76 -2.68 -4.64
C ALA A 224 -17.35 -1.51 -3.73
N ARG A 225 -17.96 -1.40 -2.53
CA ARG A 225 -17.61 -0.36 -1.54
C ARG A 225 -16.23 -0.60 -0.94
N ALA A 226 -15.89 -1.85 -0.65
CA ALA A 226 -14.56 -2.21 -0.15
C ALA A 226 -13.48 -1.95 -1.21
N PHE A 227 -13.74 -2.28 -2.47
CA PHE A 227 -12.87 -1.93 -3.58
C PHE A 227 -12.65 -0.42 -3.68
N CYS A 228 -13.72 0.38 -3.64
CA CYS A 228 -13.59 1.85 -3.64
C CYS A 228 -12.75 2.37 -2.46
N ALA A 229 -12.94 1.81 -1.26
CA ALA A 229 -12.15 2.19 -0.09
C ALA A 229 -10.65 1.92 -0.26
N VAL A 230 -10.30 0.75 -0.80
CA VAL A 230 -8.91 0.35 -1.08
C VAL A 230 -8.32 1.15 -2.23
N PHE A 231 -9.08 1.38 -3.30
CA PHE A 231 -8.61 2.12 -4.46
C PHE A 231 -8.34 3.59 -4.12
N LEU A 232 -9.28 4.26 -3.44
CA LEU A 232 -9.11 5.64 -2.99
C LEU A 232 -7.98 5.77 -1.97
N SER A 233 -7.76 4.76 -1.11
CA SER A 233 -6.65 4.79 -0.16
C SER A 233 -5.28 4.68 -0.85
N VAL A 234 -5.15 3.87 -1.90
CA VAL A 234 -3.93 3.83 -2.75
C VAL A 234 -3.72 5.18 -3.44
N ALA A 235 -4.75 5.78 -4.01
CA ALA A 235 -4.65 7.10 -4.63
C ALA A 235 -4.18 8.17 -3.62
N CYS A 236 -4.76 8.20 -2.42
CA CYS A 236 -4.33 9.11 -1.35
C CYS A 236 -2.89 8.83 -0.88
N GLN A 237 -2.48 7.57 -0.82
CA GLN A 237 -1.11 7.19 -0.48
C GLN A 237 -0.10 7.72 -1.52
N LEU A 238 -0.41 7.64 -2.82
CA LEU A 238 0.41 8.24 -3.88
C LEU A 238 0.50 9.76 -3.73
N LEU A 239 -0.62 10.44 -3.50
CA LEU A 239 -0.65 11.90 -3.29
C LEU A 239 0.12 12.32 -2.03
N PHE A 240 0.11 11.49 -0.99
CA PHE A 240 0.94 11.69 0.19
C PHE A 240 2.43 11.62 -0.14
N VAL A 241 2.88 10.63 -0.93
CA VAL A 241 4.29 10.49 -1.38
C VAL A 241 4.75 11.75 -2.13
N PHE A 242 3.96 12.24 -3.08
CA PHE A 242 4.25 13.50 -3.78
C PHE A 242 4.31 14.69 -2.82
N SER A 243 3.40 14.75 -1.86
CA SER A 243 3.37 15.83 -0.87
C SER A 243 4.60 15.84 0.04
N MET A 244 5.06 14.66 0.48
CA MET A 244 6.31 14.56 1.26
C MET A 244 7.52 15.02 0.45
N ARG A 245 7.55 14.78 -0.86
CA ARG A 245 8.59 15.33 -1.76
C ARG A 245 8.53 16.86 -1.84
N LEU A 246 7.34 17.43 -1.97
CA LEU A 246 7.14 18.88 -2.08
C LEU A 246 7.50 19.62 -0.77
N LEU A 247 7.27 18.97 0.37
CA LEU A 247 7.72 19.44 1.69
C LEU A 247 9.24 19.33 1.88
N GLY A 248 9.96 18.62 1.01
CA GLY A 248 11.40 18.36 1.14
C GLY A 248 11.75 17.24 2.12
N LEU A 249 10.76 16.45 2.55
CA LEU A 249 10.95 15.31 3.46
C LEU A 249 11.35 14.02 2.72
N LEU A 250 10.89 13.87 1.47
CA LEU A 250 11.24 12.74 0.61
C LEU A 250 12.28 13.16 -0.45
N PRO A 251 13.49 12.57 -0.46
CA PRO A 251 14.49 12.82 -1.49
C PRO A 251 13.97 12.49 -2.91
N LYS A 252 14.39 13.27 -3.91
CA LYS A 252 14.00 13.05 -5.33
C LYS A 252 14.33 11.65 -5.82
N GLU A 253 15.50 11.12 -5.43
CA GLU A 253 15.94 9.78 -5.86
C GLU A 253 15.11 8.66 -5.23
N ILE A 254 14.65 8.85 -3.98
CA ILE A 254 13.73 7.90 -3.35
C ILE A 254 12.35 7.96 -4.03
N LEU A 255 11.86 9.16 -4.37
CA LEU A 255 10.60 9.29 -5.11
C LEU A 255 10.66 8.56 -6.46
N LYS A 256 11.72 8.78 -7.26
CA LYS A 256 11.91 8.08 -8.53
C LYS A 256 11.92 6.56 -8.34
N ALA A 257 12.66 6.08 -7.33
CA ALA A 257 12.72 4.66 -7.02
C ALA A 257 11.36 4.09 -6.61
N LEU A 258 10.57 4.80 -5.79
CA LEU A 258 9.22 4.39 -5.40
C LEU A 258 8.22 4.38 -6.56
N LEU A 259 8.43 5.19 -7.59
CA LEU A 259 7.58 5.22 -8.80
C LEU A 259 8.01 4.20 -9.86
N ALA A 260 9.26 3.72 -9.79
CA ALA A 260 9.83 2.75 -10.71
C ALA A 260 9.89 1.32 -10.16
N ALA A 261 9.64 1.15 -8.86
CA ALA A 261 9.56 -0.12 -8.14
C ALA A 261 8.12 -0.62 -8.14
#